data_AF-A0A3M0Z030-F1
#
_entry.id   AF-A0A3M0Z030-F1
#
_cell.length_a   1.000
_cell.length_b   1.000
_cell.length_c   1.000
_cell.angle_alpha   90.00
_cell.angle_beta   90.00
_cell.angle_gamma   90.00
#
_symmetry.space_group_name_H-M   'P 1'
#
loop_
_entity.id
_entity.type
_entity.pdbx_description
1 polymer ?
#
loop_
_entity_poly.entity_id
_entity_poly.type
_entity_poly.pdbx_seq_one_letter_code
_entity_poly.pdbx_strand_id
1 'polypeptide(L)'
;MSQQYLTCLCGMIAFMGLMGWSDSYLRFNESGQPVHLILGGKEMLKRGASGGFLLRQSGGKRSGVMRLSRITVHGNRLTVSDPGGSVRFSFEIDNYPNHITIQLLDFKGIGDGRGYTLSLEFNSPNLGVYPLNDMVTSNFTGRKSYDMKKGRKKTEVLWPYLWGRPRPDGTHGSAVLYDDTLRGRARDDVMAEIWSVEGTARRMVRPAVRSWTKADVLKWVDRWVAKFSRIAKVSIAPKNHKELYEMTNKYVIPLGANRVYMFSTVWRGEYHLNKFSNTHVNTEVFPRGKADLIAYSRYLAKYGIHLQLKSLGPQIGKNDPRYFSPTKAETRIASWVKGVLVDDVSAKDTTMHFRPSGYIMKEMMKTQRVMRVGNELIEVKNIKVTGTGIWILTGCSRGFGATTAKPHQAGTDVAGYIQSNKVFDFADDFGQPNSLAEQVCGEYGDFLNEVKVGHLHFDGTGRMR
;
A
#
# COMPACT_ATOMS: atom_id res chain seq x y z
N MET A 1 28.72 24.26 65.06
CA MET A 1 27.29 23.88 64.87
C MET A 1 26.56 25.13 64.41
N SER A 2 25.85 25.24 63.29
CA SER A 2 25.61 24.39 62.14
C SER A 2 25.00 25.32 61.08
N GLN A 3 25.73 25.62 60.00
CA GLN A 3 25.25 26.48 58.90
C GLN A 3 25.60 25.83 57.55
N GLN A 4 25.21 24.55 57.40
CA GLN A 4 25.49 23.73 56.22
C GLN A 4 24.30 22.90 55.72
N TYR A 5 23.07 23.22 56.13
CA TYR A 5 21.86 22.45 55.73
C TYR A 5 20.78 23.25 54.98
N LEU A 6 21.12 24.38 54.36
CA LEU A 6 20.12 25.17 53.61
C LEU A 6 20.41 25.40 52.12
N THR A 7 21.36 24.68 51.52
CA THR A 7 21.76 24.90 50.11
C THR A 7 21.59 23.67 49.20
N CYS A 8 20.93 22.60 49.65
CA CYS A 8 20.69 21.40 48.83
C CYS A 8 19.23 21.16 48.40
N LEU A 9 18.28 22.02 48.78
CA LEU A 9 16.86 21.79 48.43
C LEU A 9 16.30 22.68 47.30
N CYS A 10 16.99 23.76 46.92
CA CYS A 10 16.54 24.63 45.82
C CYS A 10 17.20 24.35 44.46
N GLY A 11 18.19 23.43 44.41
CA GLY A 11 18.90 23.06 43.18
C GLY A 11 18.28 21.92 42.36
N MET A 12 17.28 21.20 42.90
CA MET A 12 16.64 20.06 42.23
C MET A 12 15.25 20.34 41.63
N ILE A 13 14.76 21.58 41.72
CA ILE A 13 13.47 21.99 41.12
C ILE A 13 13.66 22.86 39.85
N ALA A 14 14.89 23.31 39.57
CA ALA A 14 15.19 24.18 38.43
C ALA A 14 15.81 23.46 37.20
N PHE A 15 15.77 22.13 37.16
CA PHE A 15 16.13 21.32 35.97
C PHE A 15 14.98 20.40 35.50
N MET A 16 13.73 20.77 35.84
CA MET A 16 12.50 20.24 35.25
C MET A 16 11.80 21.27 34.35
N GLY A 17 12.51 22.31 33.93
CA GLY A 17 12.06 23.23 32.89
C GLY A 17 12.51 22.73 31.52
N LEU A 18 11.54 22.54 30.61
CA LEU A 18 11.70 22.21 29.18
C LEU A 18 11.69 20.72 28.77
N MET A 19 11.05 19.84 29.52
CA MET A 19 10.32 18.73 28.88
C MET A 19 8.84 19.09 28.95
N GLY A 20 8.29 19.65 27.87
CA GLY A 20 6.84 19.78 27.75
C GLY A 20 6.24 18.39 27.90
N TRP A 21 5.48 18.16 28.98
CA TRP A 21 4.74 16.92 29.12
C TRP A 21 3.75 16.91 27.96
N SER A 22 3.95 16.02 26.99
CA SER A 22 2.95 15.78 25.96
C SER A 22 1.70 15.23 26.65
N ASP A 23 0.54 15.81 26.38
CA ASP A 23 -0.73 15.35 26.97
C ASP A 23 -1.15 13.95 26.50
N SER A 24 -0.45 13.37 25.52
CA SER A 24 -0.64 11.99 25.07
C SER A 24 0.55 11.10 25.45
N TYR A 25 0.26 9.86 25.86
CA TYR A 25 1.28 8.83 26.09
C TYR A 25 0.67 7.41 26.10
N LEU A 26 1.51 6.41 25.84
CA LEU A 26 1.17 4.98 25.95
C LEU A 26 2.13 4.28 26.91
N ARG A 27 1.60 3.56 27.88
CA ARG A 27 2.37 2.72 28.83
C ARG A 27 1.94 1.28 28.77
N PHE A 28 2.91 0.40 29.02
CA PHE A 28 2.72 -1.04 29.07
C PHE A 28 3.10 -1.59 30.44
N ASN A 29 2.51 -2.72 30.84
CA ASN A 29 3.01 -3.52 31.96
C ASN A 29 4.18 -4.43 31.52
N GLU A 30 4.79 -5.12 32.48
CA GLU A 30 5.92 -6.04 32.25
C GLU A 30 5.60 -7.19 31.28
N SER A 31 4.30 -7.51 31.10
CA SER A 31 3.81 -8.53 30.18
C SER A 31 3.51 -7.99 28.77
N GLY A 32 3.93 -6.76 28.47
CA GLY A 32 3.71 -6.12 27.17
C GLY A 32 2.26 -5.72 26.87
N GLN A 33 1.41 -5.60 27.90
CA GLN A 33 0.01 -5.17 27.73
C GLN A 33 -0.11 -3.66 27.92
N PRO A 34 -0.86 -2.95 27.05
CA PRO A 34 -1.23 -1.56 27.30
C PRO A 34 -1.97 -1.43 28.64
N VAL A 35 -1.51 -0.54 29.52
CA VAL A 35 -2.14 -0.23 30.82
C VAL A 35 -2.65 1.20 30.90
N HIS A 36 -2.05 2.12 30.16
CA HIS A 36 -2.54 3.48 29.97
C HIS A 36 -2.36 3.89 28.51
N LEU A 37 -3.40 4.47 27.92
CA LEU A 37 -3.32 5.19 26.66
C LEU A 37 -4.04 6.53 26.87
N ILE A 38 -3.28 7.57 27.15
CA ILE A 38 -3.79 8.93 27.25
C ILE A 38 -3.63 9.59 25.89
N LEU A 39 -4.69 10.19 25.36
CA LEU A 39 -4.68 11.00 24.14
C LEU A 39 -5.35 12.35 24.42
N GLY A 40 -4.64 13.47 24.27
CA GLY A 40 -5.16 14.80 24.60
C GLY A 40 -5.67 14.90 26.04
N GLY A 41 -4.96 14.28 27.00
CA GLY A 41 -5.34 14.26 28.42
C GLY A 41 -6.44 13.27 28.80
N LYS A 42 -6.95 12.46 27.88
CA LYS A 42 -8.05 11.50 28.13
C LYS A 42 -7.60 10.05 28.07
N GLU A 43 -7.96 9.26 29.09
CA GLU A 43 -7.74 7.81 29.09
C GLU A 43 -8.65 7.11 28.08
N MET A 44 -8.02 6.33 27.20
CA MET A 44 -8.67 5.65 26.10
C MET A 44 -8.89 4.16 26.38
N LEU A 45 -8.16 3.55 27.33
CA LEU A 45 -8.34 2.14 27.66
C LEU A 45 -9.52 1.92 28.59
N LYS A 46 -10.25 0.81 28.39
CA LYS A 46 -11.21 0.32 29.39
C LYS A 46 -10.48 -0.32 30.57
N ARG A 47 -10.98 -0.12 31.79
CA ARG A 47 -10.50 -0.82 33.00
C ARG A 47 -10.59 -2.35 32.85
N GLY A 48 -9.57 -3.06 33.35
CA GLY A 48 -9.54 -4.53 33.39
C GLY A 48 -9.33 -5.22 32.04
N ALA A 49 -8.86 -4.50 31.03
CA ALA A 49 -8.80 -5.00 29.67
C ALA A 49 -7.47 -5.66 29.29
N SER A 50 -7.53 -6.82 28.62
CA SER A 50 -6.37 -7.53 28.05
C SER A 50 -6.19 -7.25 26.55
N GLY A 51 -5.17 -6.47 26.19
CA GLY A 51 -4.63 -6.32 24.82
C GLY A 51 -3.17 -6.75 24.73
N GLY A 52 -2.42 -6.22 23.76
CA GLY A 52 -0.97 -6.41 23.63
C GLY A 52 -0.50 -6.84 22.24
N PHE A 53 0.77 -7.19 22.15
CA PHE A 53 1.41 -7.58 20.91
C PHE A 53 1.19 -9.07 20.59
N LEU A 54 0.76 -9.36 19.36
CA LEU A 54 0.56 -10.72 18.86
C LEU A 54 1.21 -10.88 17.49
N LEU A 55 1.82 -12.04 17.27
CA LEU A 55 2.33 -12.48 15.99
C LEU A 55 1.47 -13.64 15.46
N ARG A 56 0.91 -13.48 14.27
CA ARG A 56 0.10 -14.48 13.59
C ARG A 56 0.89 -15.05 12.41
N GLN A 57 0.91 -16.38 12.29
CA GLN A 57 1.49 -17.06 11.13
C GLN A 57 0.38 -17.64 10.25
N SER A 58 0.43 -17.34 8.95
CA SER A 58 -0.49 -17.80 7.91
C SER A 58 0.26 -18.67 6.90
N GLY A 59 -0.31 -19.83 6.55
CA GLY A 59 0.24 -20.73 5.53
C GLY A 59 1.42 -21.59 6.01
N GLY A 60 1.12 -22.81 6.48
CA GLY A 60 2.08 -23.83 6.91
C GLY A 60 1.39 -24.91 7.75
N LYS A 61 2.12 -25.96 8.18
CA LYS A 61 1.59 -26.98 9.13
C LYS A 61 1.32 -26.40 10.53
N ARG A 62 1.84 -25.22 10.85
CA ARG A 62 1.64 -24.48 12.10
C ARG A 62 0.99 -23.13 11.81
N SER A 63 -0.33 -23.10 11.74
CA SER A 63 -1.09 -21.88 11.95
C SER A 63 -1.15 -21.61 13.46
N GLY A 64 -0.73 -20.44 13.91
CA GLY A 64 -0.70 -20.13 15.34
C GLY A 64 -0.70 -18.64 15.62
N VAL A 65 -1.15 -18.30 16.83
CA VAL A 65 -1.06 -16.96 17.40
C VAL A 65 -0.05 -17.04 18.55
N MET A 66 1.02 -16.26 18.45
CA MET A 66 2.05 -16.14 19.49
C MET A 66 1.90 -14.78 20.17
N ARG A 67 1.87 -14.79 21.51
CA ARG A 67 1.88 -13.55 22.28
C ARG A 67 3.31 -13.10 22.54
N LEU A 68 3.59 -11.83 22.30
CA LEU A 68 4.88 -11.22 22.60
C LEU A 68 4.77 -10.55 23.98
N SER A 69 5.15 -11.29 25.01
CA SER A 69 4.87 -10.94 26.41
C SER A 69 6.07 -10.42 27.19
N ARG A 70 7.24 -10.26 26.55
CA ARG A 70 8.39 -9.59 27.16
C ARG A 70 8.55 -8.22 26.53
N ILE A 71 8.80 -7.22 27.34
CA ILE A 71 8.90 -5.83 26.92
C ILE A 71 10.13 -5.18 27.55
N THR A 72 10.78 -4.30 26.81
CA THR A 72 11.87 -3.45 27.31
C THR A 72 11.70 -2.06 26.73
N VAL A 73 11.69 -1.05 27.59
CA VAL A 73 11.48 0.36 27.22
C VAL A 73 12.74 1.14 27.54
N HIS A 74 13.23 1.93 26.59
CA HIS A 74 14.34 2.86 26.78
C HIS A 74 14.05 4.17 26.04
N GLY A 75 13.64 5.21 26.78
CA GLY A 75 13.15 6.46 26.18
C GLY A 75 11.87 6.22 25.38
N ASN A 76 11.84 6.69 24.14
CA ASN A 76 10.75 6.45 23.18
C ASN A 76 10.86 5.10 22.45
N ARG A 77 11.92 4.32 22.70
CA ARG A 77 12.13 3.02 22.05
C ARG A 77 11.61 1.87 22.88
N LEU A 78 11.04 0.91 22.16
CA LEU A 78 10.40 -0.25 22.72
C LEU A 78 10.84 -1.52 22.00
N THR A 79 11.23 -2.55 22.75
CA THR A 79 11.41 -3.90 22.21
C THR A 79 10.39 -4.84 22.82
N VAL A 80 9.72 -5.62 21.97
CA VAL A 80 8.83 -6.71 22.40
C VAL A 80 9.28 -8.03 21.82
N SER A 81 9.18 -9.09 22.61
CA SER A 81 9.60 -10.43 22.18
C SER A 81 8.68 -11.51 22.69
N ASP A 82 8.79 -12.69 22.08
CA ASP A 82 8.23 -13.92 22.64
C ASP A 82 8.89 -14.24 24.00
N PRO A 83 8.30 -15.14 24.81
CA PRO A 83 8.88 -15.54 26.10
C PRO A 83 10.32 -16.02 26.00
N GLY A 84 10.68 -16.73 24.91
CA GLY A 84 12.03 -17.24 24.66
C GLY A 84 13.01 -16.20 24.11
N GLY A 85 12.54 -15.03 23.65
CA GLY A 85 13.37 -13.97 23.06
C GLY A 85 13.89 -14.27 21.64
N SER A 86 13.49 -15.40 21.05
CA SER A 86 13.89 -15.84 19.72
C SER A 86 13.31 -14.94 18.62
N VAL A 87 12.10 -14.44 18.84
CA VAL A 87 11.36 -13.53 17.97
C VAL A 87 11.22 -12.20 18.67
N ARG A 88 11.68 -11.11 18.03
CA ARG A 88 11.67 -9.77 18.60
C ARG A 88 11.33 -8.70 17.57
N PHE A 89 10.69 -7.64 18.04
CA PHE A 89 10.29 -6.48 17.27
C PHE A 89 10.72 -5.22 18.01
N SER A 90 11.25 -4.25 17.27
CA SER A 90 11.68 -2.97 17.81
C SER A 90 10.78 -1.87 17.28
N PHE A 91 10.33 -1.00 18.16
CA PHE A 91 9.43 0.10 17.89
C PHE A 91 9.97 1.41 18.41
N GLU A 92 9.47 2.49 17.84
CA GLU A 92 9.59 3.84 18.37
C GLU A 92 8.18 4.44 18.56
N ILE A 93 7.96 5.07 19.71
CA ILE A 93 6.68 5.68 20.09
C ILE A 93 6.90 7.16 20.38
N ASP A 94 6.50 8.00 19.46
CA ASP A 94 6.55 9.45 19.63
C ASP A 94 5.24 9.96 20.22
N ASN A 95 5.35 10.85 21.21
CA ASN A 95 4.21 11.43 21.90
C ASN A 95 4.01 12.89 21.49
N TYR A 96 2.77 13.27 21.22
CA TYR A 96 2.38 14.63 20.83
C TYR A 96 1.23 15.12 21.72
N PRO A 97 0.84 16.40 21.65
CA PRO A 97 -0.30 16.90 22.41
C PRO A 97 -1.56 16.05 22.24
N ASN A 98 -1.98 15.73 21.01
CA ASN A 98 -3.28 15.07 20.77
C ASN A 98 -3.22 13.67 20.15
N HIS A 99 -2.04 13.18 19.81
CA HIS A 99 -1.86 11.84 19.23
C HIS A 99 -0.56 11.19 19.71
N ILE A 100 -0.44 9.88 19.46
CA ILE A 100 0.85 9.20 19.49
C ILE A 100 1.13 8.55 18.15
N THR A 101 2.41 8.41 17.80
CA THR A 101 2.85 7.76 16.58
C THR A 101 3.64 6.51 16.94
N ILE A 102 3.22 5.35 16.44
CA ILE A 102 3.86 4.06 16.67
C ILE A 102 4.51 3.62 15.37
N GLN A 103 5.81 3.35 15.43
CA GLN A 103 6.63 3.01 14.27
C GLN A 103 7.28 1.66 14.50
N LEU A 104 7.12 0.72 13.57
CA LEU A 104 7.90 -0.52 13.57
C LEU A 104 9.26 -0.25 12.91
N LEU A 105 10.35 -0.42 13.64
CA LEU A 105 11.70 -0.15 13.16
C LEU A 105 12.36 -1.38 12.55
N ASP A 106 12.26 -2.53 13.23
CA ASP A 106 12.97 -3.76 12.85
C ASP A 106 12.32 -4.99 13.49
N PHE A 107 12.60 -6.17 12.95
CA PHE A 107 12.22 -7.45 13.53
C PHE A 107 13.26 -8.55 13.28
N LYS A 108 13.31 -9.55 14.17
CA LYS A 108 14.20 -10.71 14.06
C LYS A 108 13.49 -11.99 14.46
N GLY A 109 13.97 -13.12 13.94
CA GLY A 109 13.48 -14.45 14.29
C GLY A 109 12.38 -15.03 13.41
N ILE A 110 11.96 -14.33 12.34
CA ILE A 110 10.87 -14.77 11.43
C ILE A 110 11.29 -14.83 9.95
N GLY A 111 12.59 -14.92 9.68
CA GLY A 111 13.12 -14.95 8.31
C GLY A 111 12.81 -13.66 7.55
N ASP A 112 12.26 -13.80 6.34
CA ASP A 112 11.89 -12.66 5.49
C ASP A 112 10.52 -12.06 5.85
N GLY A 113 9.84 -12.53 6.91
CA GLY A 113 8.54 -12.02 7.34
C GLY A 113 7.35 -12.46 6.48
N ARG A 114 7.55 -13.24 5.39
CA ARG A 114 6.44 -13.71 4.55
C ARG A 114 5.55 -14.67 5.33
N GLY A 115 4.25 -14.47 5.21
CA GLY A 115 3.24 -15.27 5.93
C GLY A 115 3.05 -14.87 7.39
N TYR A 116 3.76 -13.86 7.90
CA TYR A 116 3.57 -13.34 9.25
C TYR A 116 2.78 -12.02 9.26
N THR A 117 2.01 -11.81 10.32
CA THR A 117 1.33 -10.55 10.61
C THR A 117 1.50 -10.22 12.08
N LEU A 118 2.10 -9.06 12.35
CA LEU A 118 2.21 -8.51 13.70
C LEU A 118 0.98 -7.64 13.99
N SER A 119 0.48 -7.66 15.21
CA SER A 119 -0.58 -6.76 15.66
C SER A 119 -0.29 -6.20 17.04
N LEU A 120 -0.74 -4.97 17.27
CA LEU A 120 -0.92 -4.40 18.61
C LEU A 120 -2.42 -4.21 18.87
N GLU A 121 -2.97 -4.95 19.83
CA GLU A 121 -4.38 -4.91 20.19
C GLU A 121 -4.65 -3.98 21.38
N PHE A 122 -5.68 -3.15 21.25
CA PHE A 122 -6.21 -2.28 22.28
C PHE A 122 -7.68 -2.63 22.56
N ASN A 123 -8.07 -2.66 23.83
CA ASN A 123 -9.49 -2.70 24.19
C ASN A 123 -10.01 -1.27 24.38
N SER A 124 -10.12 -0.55 23.28
CA SER A 124 -10.60 0.82 23.27
C SER A 124 -11.63 1.01 22.15
N PRO A 125 -12.92 1.17 22.47
CA PRO A 125 -13.96 1.30 21.46
C PRO A 125 -13.95 2.62 20.70
N ASN A 126 -13.15 3.58 21.17
CA ASN A 126 -13.14 4.98 20.76
C ASN A 126 -11.74 5.42 20.27
N LEU A 127 -10.84 4.46 20.12
CA LEU A 127 -9.50 4.71 19.62
C LEU A 127 -9.52 4.77 18.10
N GLY A 128 -9.12 5.93 17.56
CA GLY A 128 -8.83 6.09 16.15
C GLY A 128 -7.45 5.56 15.83
N VAL A 129 -7.34 4.84 14.72
CA VAL A 129 -6.06 4.42 14.14
C VAL A 129 -6.01 4.93 12.72
N TYR A 130 -4.99 5.72 12.40
CA TYR A 130 -4.73 6.13 11.03
C TYR A 130 -3.36 5.60 10.59
N PRO A 131 -3.31 4.62 9.67
CA PRO A 131 -2.06 4.18 9.06
C PRO A 131 -1.40 5.33 8.30
N LEU A 132 -0.11 5.57 8.55
CA LEU A 132 0.65 6.61 7.88
C LEU A 132 1.19 6.16 6.51
N ASN A 133 1.29 4.85 6.31
CA ASN A 133 1.67 4.24 5.05
C ASN A 133 0.96 2.88 4.86
N ASP A 134 1.13 2.33 3.66
CA ASP A 134 0.55 1.08 3.17
C ASP A 134 1.08 -0.18 3.86
N MET A 135 2.14 -0.09 4.68
CA MET A 135 2.65 -1.23 5.46
C MET A 135 1.78 -1.58 6.67
N VAL A 136 0.92 -0.64 7.07
CA VAL A 136 0.07 -0.77 8.26
C VAL A 136 -1.38 -0.73 7.84
N THR A 137 -2.19 -1.55 8.48
CA THR A 137 -3.65 -1.49 8.37
C THR A 137 -4.25 -1.44 9.78
N SER A 138 -5.54 -1.15 9.87
CA SER A 138 -6.27 -1.35 11.10
C SER A 138 -7.54 -2.13 10.82
N ASN A 139 -8.07 -2.80 11.85
CA ASN A 139 -9.39 -3.42 11.74
C ASN A 139 -10.53 -2.38 11.59
N PHE A 140 -10.23 -1.08 11.67
CA PHE A 140 -11.16 0.03 11.46
C PHE A 140 -11.26 0.48 9.99
N THR A 141 -10.23 0.25 9.16
CA THR A 141 -10.11 0.85 7.81
C THR A 141 -10.85 0.11 6.68
N GLY A 142 -12.09 -0.35 6.89
CA GLY A 142 -12.99 -0.59 5.74
C GLY A 142 -13.64 -1.96 5.60
N ARG A 143 -13.64 -2.79 6.63
CA ARG A 143 -14.69 -3.82 6.76
C ARG A 143 -15.32 -3.67 8.12
N LYS A 144 -16.60 -3.33 8.14
CA LYS A 144 -17.50 -3.66 9.24
C LYS A 144 -17.36 -5.16 9.47
N SER A 145 -16.40 -5.58 10.30
CA SER A 145 -16.19 -6.98 10.58
C SER A 145 -17.50 -7.48 11.19
N TYR A 146 -17.89 -8.69 10.81
CA TYR A 146 -19.08 -9.38 11.30
C TYR A 146 -19.15 -9.44 12.85
N ASP A 147 -18.03 -9.14 13.52
CA ASP A 147 -17.86 -9.04 14.97
C ASP A 147 -18.52 -7.80 15.61
N MET A 148 -18.99 -6.82 14.82
CA MET A 148 -19.81 -5.72 15.35
C MET A 148 -21.13 -6.22 15.98
N LYS A 149 -21.59 -7.43 15.63
CA LYS A 149 -22.77 -8.05 16.26
C LYS A 149 -22.50 -8.61 17.67
N LYS A 150 -21.24 -8.72 18.12
CA LYS A 150 -20.88 -9.32 19.43
C LYS A 150 -20.32 -8.33 20.45
N GLY A 151 -20.41 -7.03 20.22
CA GLY A 151 -20.12 -5.99 21.22
C GLY A 151 -18.65 -5.86 21.65
N ARG A 152 -17.71 -6.62 21.05
CA ARG A 152 -16.27 -6.52 21.33
C ARG A 152 -15.60 -5.58 20.34
N LYS A 153 -15.55 -4.30 20.69
CA LYS A 153 -14.74 -3.30 19.98
C LYS A 153 -13.29 -3.38 20.44
N LYS A 154 -12.54 -4.36 19.92
CA LYS A 154 -11.07 -4.30 19.96
C LYS A 154 -10.60 -3.45 18.79
N THR A 155 -9.65 -2.57 19.04
CA THR A 155 -8.95 -1.79 18.00
C THR A 155 -7.57 -2.42 17.80
N GLU A 156 -7.19 -2.65 16.55
CA GLU A 156 -5.93 -3.31 16.21
C GLU A 156 -5.14 -2.46 15.23
N VAL A 157 -3.85 -2.28 15.52
CA VAL A 157 -2.85 -1.85 14.54
C VAL A 157 -2.18 -3.10 13.99
N LEU A 158 -2.17 -3.26 12.66
CA LEU A 158 -1.71 -4.47 11.99
C LEU A 158 -0.56 -4.15 11.04
N TRP A 159 0.52 -4.91 11.13
CA TRP A 159 1.61 -4.94 10.14
C TRP A 159 1.53 -6.27 9.38
N PRO A 160 0.68 -6.37 8.35
CA PRO A 160 0.51 -7.59 7.56
C PRO A 160 1.65 -7.83 6.55
N TYR A 161 2.47 -6.82 6.31
CA TYR A 161 3.49 -6.81 5.26
C TYR A 161 4.91 -6.78 5.84
N LEU A 162 5.20 -7.61 6.87
CA LEU A 162 6.53 -7.64 7.50
C LEU A 162 7.67 -7.94 6.51
N TRP A 163 7.35 -8.56 5.37
CA TRP A 163 8.29 -8.84 4.27
C TRP A 163 8.57 -7.65 3.35
N GLY A 164 7.79 -6.57 3.44
CA GLY A 164 8.05 -5.33 2.71
C GLY A 164 9.22 -4.58 3.32
N ARG A 165 9.94 -3.83 2.48
CA ARG A 165 11.09 -3.03 2.92
C ARG A 165 10.68 -1.92 3.88
N PRO A 166 11.62 -1.45 4.71
CA PRO A 166 11.47 -0.17 5.36
C PRO A 166 11.16 0.91 4.32
N ARG A 167 10.25 1.82 4.66
CA ARG A 167 9.94 2.99 3.85
C ARG A 167 11.13 3.98 3.89
N PRO A 168 11.14 5.04 3.06
CA PRO A 168 12.23 6.01 3.06
C PRO A 168 12.49 6.69 4.42
N ASP A 169 11.52 6.64 5.33
CA ASP A 169 11.66 7.08 6.73
C ASP A 169 12.37 6.07 7.65
N GLY A 170 12.75 4.89 7.12
CA GLY A 170 13.41 3.81 7.85
C GLY A 170 12.47 2.85 8.58
N THR A 171 11.15 2.99 8.45
CA THR A 171 10.17 2.19 9.21
C THR A 171 9.57 1.06 8.37
N HIS A 172 9.31 -0.09 8.99
CA HIS A 172 8.48 -1.17 8.43
C HIS A 172 6.97 -0.89 8.56
N GLY A 173 6.59 0.36 8.73
CA GLY A 173 5.21 0.80 8.85
C GLY A 173 4.93 1.57 10.12
N SER A 174 4.12 2.62 9.97
CA SER A 174 3.78 3.54 11.04
C SER A 174 2.28 3.81 11.09
N ALA A 175 1.75 4.04 12.28
CA ALA A 175 0.38 4.48 12.48
C ALA A 175 0.28 5.50 13.61
N VAL A 176 -0.72 6.38 13.52
CA VAL A 176 -1.08 7.27 14.60
C VAL A 176 -2.30 6.76 15.35
N LEU A 177 -2.30 6.99 16.66
CA LEU A 177 -3.44 6.78 17.54
C LEU A 177 -4.00 8.14 17.96
N TYR A 178 -5.31 8.34 17.83
CA TYR A 178 -5.99 9.58 18.18
C TYR A 178 -7.37 9.32 18.83
N ASP A 179 -7.96 10.32 19.48
CA ASP A 179 -9.31 10.22 20.05
C ASP A 179 -10.37 10.31 18.93
N ASP A 180 -10.98 9.17 18.56
CA ASP A 180 -12.04 9.11 17.54
C ASP A 180 -13.43 9.50 18.08
N THR A 181 -13.55 9.95 19.32
CA THR A 181 -14.76 10.62 19.81
C THR A 181 -14.84 12.09 19.41
N LEU A 182 -13.73 12.71 19.02
CA LEU A 182 -13.69 14.12 18.62
C LEU A 182 -14.59 14.39 17.40
N ARG A 183 -15.23 15.57 17.37
CA ARG A 183 -16.14 16.00 16.30
C ARG A 183 -15.86 17.44 15.88
N GLY A 184 -16.29 17.80 14.67
CA GLY A 184 -16.18 19.16 14.14
C GLY A 184 -14.76 19.71 14.24
N ARG A 185 -14.65 20.99 14.64
CA ARG A 185 -13.39 21.72 14.74
C ARG A 185 -12.34 21.02 15.59
N ALA A 186 -12.72 20.39 16.71
CA ALA A 186 -11.76 19.68 17.55
C ALA A 186 -11.15 18.46 16.84
N ARG A 187 -11.93 17.75 16.01
CA ARG A 187 -11.40 16.67 15.17
C ARG A 187 -10.50 17.24 14.08
N ASP A 188 -10.94 18.28 13.38
CA ASP A 188 -10.16 18.91 12.31
C ASP A 188 -8.81 19.42 12.84
N ASP A 189 -8.82 19.96 14.05
CA ASP A 189 -7.64 20.44 14.77
C ASP A 189 -6.60 19.33 15.01
N VAL A 190 -7.03 18.15 15.47
CA VAL A 190 -6.16 16.99 15.69
C VAL A 190 -5.67 16.40 14.37
N MET A 191 -6.54 16.29 13.36
CA MET A 191 -6.14 15.79 12.05
C MET A 191 -5.13 16.73 11.37
N ALA A 192 -5.27 18.05 11.55
CA ALA A 192 -4.33 19.03 11.04
C ALA A 192 -2.99 19.01 11.79
N GLU A 193 -2.98 18.75 13.10
CA GLU A 193 -1.76 18.48 13.88
C GLU A 193 -1.05 17.24 13.34
N ILE A 194 -1.75 16.10 13.22
CA ILE A 194 -1.21 14.85 12.68
C ILE A 194 -0.57 15.09 11.32
N TRP A 195 -1.30 15.71 10.38
CA TRP A 195 -0.77 15.90 9.02
C TRP A 195 0.40 16.89 8.98
N SER A 196 0.41 17.90 9.85
CA SER A 196 1.52 18.84 9.98
C SER A 196 2.79 18.15 10.48
N VAL A 197 2.68 17.45 11.62
CA VAL A 197 3.78 16.77 12.30
C VAL A 197 4.32 15.63 11.44
N GLU A 198 3.46 14.70 11.05
CA GLU A 198 3.87 13.49 10.33
C GLU A 198 4.28 13.81 8.88
N GLY A 199 3.69 14.86 8.29
CA GLY A 199 4.15 15.37 7.00
C GLY A 199 5.54 16.00 7.08
N THR A 200 5.85 16.71 8.16
CA THR A 200 7.19 17.30 8.39
C THR A 200 8.23 16.20 8.64
N ALA A 201 7.86 15.15 9.39
CA ALA A 201 8.67 13.96 9.61
C ALA A 201 8.81 13.06 8.37
N ARG A 202 8.16 13.39 7.24
CA ARG A 202 8.12 12.60 5.99
C ARG A 202 7.47 11.21 6.14
N ARG A 203 6.66 11.04 7.17
CA ARG A 203 5.87 9.83 7.44
C ARG A 203 4.49 9.89 6.78
N MET A 204 4.02 11.08 6.42
CA MET A 204 2.79 11.30 5.66
C MET A 204 3.06 12.15 4.41
N VAL A 205 2.34 11.89 3.31
CA VAL A 205 2.44 12.69 2.08
C VAL A 205 1.96 14.11 2.35
N ARG A 206 2.71 15.11 1.88
CA ARG A 206 2.33 16.53 1.94
C ARG A 206 2.79 17.29 0.69
N PRO A 207 2.25 18.48 0.42
CA PRO A 207 2.77 19.36 -0.62
C PRO A 207 4.26 19.68 -0.39
N ALA A 208 5.02 19.79 -1.48
CA ALA A 208 6.43 20.15 -1.50
C ALA A 208 6.63 21.66 -1.24
N VAL A 209 6.32 22.10 -0.02
CA VAL A 209 6.44 23.49 0.45
C VAL A 209 7.43 23.58 1.62
N ARG A 210 7.98 24.78 1.84
CA ARG A 210 8.99 25.04 2.89
C ARG A 210 8.43 24.88 4.30
N SER A 211 7.19 25.31 4.54
CA SER A 211 6.48 25.21 5.83
C SER A 211 5.26 24.32 5.70
N TRP A 212 5.02 23.48 6.70
CA TRP A 212 3.83 22.63 6.77
C TRP A 212 3.29 22.58 8.20
N THR A 213 2.85 23.73 8.70
CA THR A 213 2.22 23.88 10.02
C THR A 213 0.75 23.45 10.01
N LYS A 214 0.16 23.29 11.19
CA LYS A 214 -1.29 23.09 11.34
C LYS A 214 -2.12 24.16 10.59
N ALA A 215 -1.70 25.43 10.67
CA ALA A 215 -2.37 26.52 9.96
C ALA A 215 -2.23 26.39 8.43
N ASP A 216 -1.10 25.91 7.94
CA ASP A 216 -0.89 25.64 6.51
C ASP A 216 -1.79 24.51 6.01
N VAL A 217 -1.97 23.47 6.83
CA VAL A 217 -2.90 22.36 6.54
C VAL A 217 -4.34 22.85 6.43
N LEU A 218 -4.84 23.60 7.42
CA LEU A 218 -6.22 24.11 7.39
C LEU A 218 -6.45 25.04 6.18
N LYS A 219 -5.51 25.95 5.90
CA LYS A 219 -5.57 26.79 4.68
C LYS A 219 -5.56 25.95 3.39
N TRP A 220 -4.83 24.84 3.37
CA TRP A 220 -4.83 23.94 2.23
C TRP A 220 -6.19 23.26 2.07
N VAL A 221 -6.79 22.78 3.17
CA VAL A 221 -8.13 22.18 3.17
C VAL A 221 -9.18 23.19 2.70
N ASP A 222 -9.14 24.42 3.19
CA ASP A 222 -10.07 25.48 2.76
C ASP A 222 -9.98 25.75 1.25
N ARG A 223 -8.76 25.85 0.71
CA ARG A 223 -8.56 25.99 -0.74
C ARG A 223 -9.09 24.78 -1.51
N TRP A 224 -8.87 23.58 -0.98
CA TRP A 224 -9.33 22.35 -1.60
C TRP A 224 -10.86 22.29 -1.61
N VAL A 225 -11.51 22.57 -0.49
CA VAL A 225 -12.98 22.61 -0.37
C VAL A 225 -13.56 23.68 -1.27
N ALA A 226 -13.02 24.91 -1.27
CA ALA A 226 -13.46 25.97 -2.16
C ALA A 226 -13.37 25.56 -3.64
N LYS A 227 -12.29 24.86 -4.01
CA LYS A 227 -12.06 24.41 -5.39
C LYS A 227 -12.93 23.23 -5.81
N PHE A 228 -13.27 22.33 -4.89
CA PHE A 228 -13.91 21.05 -5.20
C PHE A 228 -15.28 20.83 -4.55
N SER A 229 -15.86 21.86 -3.94
CA SER A 229 -17.21 21.85 -3.33
C SER A 229 -18.32 21.46 -4.30
N ARG A 230 -18.14 21.79 -5.59
CA ARG A 230 -19.00 21.35 -6.69
C ARG A 230 -18.26 20.33 -7.54
N ILE A 231 -18.95 19.26 -7.94
CA ILE A 231 -18.44 18.31 -8.94
C ILE A 231 -19.47 18.23 -10.07
N ALA A 232 -19.14 18.81 -11.21
CA ALA A 232 -19.91 18.72 -12.45
C ALA A 232 -19.03 18.04 -13.50
N LYS A 233 -19.32 16.77 -13.78
CA LYS A 233 -18.49 15.91 -14.63
C LYS A 233 -19.23 15.59 -15.93
N VAL A 234 -18.58 15.85 -17.06
CA VAL A 234 -19.06 15.41 -18.38
C VAL A 234 -18.09 14.36 -18.91
N SER A 235 -18.63 13.21 -19.30
CA SER A 235 -17.87 12.16 -19.98
C SER A 235 -17.91 12.42 -21.49
N ILE A 236 -16.76 12.37 -22.14
CA ILE A 236 -16.67 12.48 -23.61
C ILE A 236 -15.94 11.26 -24.19
N ALA A 237 -16.28 10.93 -25.43
CA ALA A 237 -15.67 9.84 -26.18
C ALA A 237 -15.42 10.25 -27.64
N PRO A 238 -14.59 11.28 -27.88
CA PRO A 238 -14.25 11.70 -29.23
C PRO A 238 -13.50 10.60 -29.98
N LYS A 239 -13.71 10.52 -31.29
CA LYS A 239 -13.03 9.58 -32.18
C LYS A 239 -11.74 10.14 -32.77
N ASN A 240 -11.58 11.47 -32.74
CA ASN A 240 -10.42 12.15 -33.29
C ASN A 240 -10.17 13.50 -32.61
N HIS A 241 -9.05 14.14 -32.98
CA HIS A 241 -8.63 15.42 -32.42
C HIS A 241 -9.65 16.55 -32.62
N LYS A 242 -10.33 16.60 -33.77
CA LYS A 242 -11.31 17.65 -34.07
C LYS A 242 -12.53 17.51 -33.15
N GLU A 243 -13.08 16.30 -33.08
CA GLU A 243 -14.25 15.99 -32.25
C GLU A 243 -13.98 16.25 -30.75
N LEU A 244 -12.74 16.04 -30.28
CA LEU A 244 -12.33 16.35 -28.91
C LEU A 244 -12.64 17.81 -28.53
N TYR A 245 -12.26 18.77 -29.36
CA TYR A 245 -12.52 20.19 -29.09
C TYR A 245 -13.98 20.57 -29.37
N GLU A 246 -14.60 20.01 -30.43
CA GLU A 246 -16.01 20.26 -30.74
C GLU A 246 -16.93 19.83 -29.58
N MET A 247 -16.74 18.62 -29.05
CA MET A 247 -17.50 18.14 -27.89
C MET A 247 -17.27 19.00 -26.65
N THR A 248 -16.03 19.45 -26.45
CA THR A 248 -15.68 20.31 -25.31
C THR A 248 -16.41 21.65 -25.40
N ASN A 249 -16.41 22.26 -26.58
CA ASN A 249 -16.99 23.59 -26.80
C ASN A 249 -18.52 23.55 -26.83
N LYS A 250 -19.10 22.48 -27.36
CA LYS A 250 -20.54 22.33 -27.50
C LYS A 250 -21.24 21.84 -26.24
N TYR A 251 -20.58 20.96 -25.47
CA TYR A 251 -21.22 20.28 -24.34
C TYR A 251 -20.54 20.60 -23.01
N VAL A 252 -19.23 20.42 -22.91
CA VAL A 252 -18.53 20.51 -21.62
C VAL A 252 -18.59 21.92 -21.05
N ILE A 253 -18.14 22.92 -21.82
CA ILE A 253 -18.08 24.32 -21.38
C ILE A 253 -19.49 24.88 -21.11
N PRO A 254 -20.48 24.74 -22.02
CA PRO A 254 -21.82 25.29 -21.80
C PRO A 254 -22.58 24.66 -20.63
N LEU A 255 -22.32 23.38 -20.31
CA LEU A 255 -22.91 22.72 -19.14
C LEU A 255 -22.28 23.17 -17.81
N GLY A 256 -21.28 24.06 -17.84
CA GLY A 256 -20.56 24.50 -16.65
C GLY A 256 -19.86 23.35 -15.93
N ALA A 257 -19.43 22.32 -16.67
CA ALA A 257 -18.67 21.21 -16.11
C ALA A 257 -17.35 21.74 -15.55
N ASN A 258 -16.86 21.14 -14.46
CA ASN A 258 -15.52 21.40 -13.94
C ASN A 258 -14.61 20.17 -14.03
N ARG A 259 -15.09 19.09 -14.64
CA ARG A 259 -14.31 17.90 -15.00
C ARG A 259 -14.72 17.32 -16.35
N VAL A 260 -13.73 17.01 -17.18
CA VAL A 260 -13.88 16.15 -18.36
C VAL A 260 -13.39 14.76 -18.01
N TYR A 261 -14.26 13.77 -18.14
CA TYR A 261 -13.94 12.38 -17.92
C TYR A 261 -13.70 11.66 -19.24
N MET A 262 -12.55 10.99 -19.36
CA MET A 262 -12.24 10.12 -20.48
C MET A 262 -12.02 8.68 -20.04
N PHE A 263 -12.69 7.76 -20.73
CA PHE A 263 -12.48 6.33 -20.55
C PHE A 263 -11.11 5.92 -21.12
N SER A 264 -10.50 4.83 -20.61
CA SER A 264 -9.18 4.40 -21.07
C SER A 264 -9.13 3.97 -22.53
N THR A 265 -10.22 3.50 -23.11
CA THR A 265 -10.31 3.27 -24.57
C THR A 265 -10.22 4.57 -25.38
N VAL A 266 -10.58 5.71 -24.80
CA VAL A 266 -10.50 7.01 -25.48
C VAL A 266 -9.09 7.58 -25.37
N TRP A 267 -8.58 7.76 -24.14
CA TRP A 267 -7.31 8.45 -23.94
C TRP A 267 -6.08 7.56 -24.15
N ARG A 268 -6.18 6.26 -23.91
CA ARG A 268 -5.09 5.26 -24.07
C ARG A 268 -5.35 4.27 -25.20
N GLY A 269 -6.58 4.13 -25.70
CA GLY A 269 -6.90 3.15 -26.75
C GLY A 269 -7.16 1.73 -26.22
N GLU A 270 -6.90 1.44 -24.95
CA GLU A 270 -7.10 0.11 -24.36
C GLU A 270 -7.81 0.18 -22.99
N TYR A 271 -8.90 -0.58 -22.83
CA TYR A 271 -9.56 -0.72 -21.54
C TYR A 271 -8.69 -1.49 -20.54
N HIS A 272 -8.49 -2.77 -20.82
CA HIS A 272 -7.49 -3.63 -20.17
C HIS A 272 -6.17 -3.46 -20.93
N LEU A 273 -5.07 -3.23 -20.21
CA LEU A 273 -3.75 -3.18 -20.84
C LEU A 273 -3.47 -4.52 -21.50
N ASN A 274 -3.12 -4.46 -22.78
CA ASN A 274 -2.73 -5.61 -23.55
C ASN A 274 -1.35 -5.41 -24.15
N LYS A 275 -1.17 -4.43 -25.04
CA LYS A 275 0.16 -4.11 -25.62
C LYS A 275 0.68 -2.73 -25.22
N PHE A 276 -0.19 -1.84 -24.75
CA PHE A 276 0.21 -0.49 -24.41
C PHE A 276 0.71 -0.37 -22.97
N SER A 277 1.53 0.66 -22.74
CA SER A 277 1.97 1.06 -21.41
C SER A 277 0.87 1.83 -20.66
N ASN A 278 1.04 1.98 -19.34
CA ASN A 278 0.21 2.88 -18.52
C ASN A 278 0.25 4.34 -18.99
N THR A 279 1.30 4.72 -19.73
CA THR A 279 1.60 6.09 -20.18
C THR A 279 1.32 6.32 -21.66
N HIS A 280 0.84 5.30 -22.38
CA HIS A 280 0.50 5.42 -23.80
C HIS A 280 -0.70 6.34 -23.98
N VAL A 281 -0.71 7.08 -25.08
CA VAL A 281 -1.80 8.00 -25.45
C VAL A 281 -2.30 7.64 -26.84
N ASN A 282 -3.61 7.50 -26.98
CA ASN A 282 -4.27 7.12 -28.22
C ASN A 282 -4.03 8.17 -29.31
N THR A 283 -3.26 7.81 -30.34
CA THR A 283 -2.92 8.72 -31.44
C THR A 283 -4.05 9.01 -32.41
N GLU A 284 -5.16 8.28 -32.35
CA GLU A 284 -6.37 8.61 -33.13
C GLU A 284 -7.03 9.90 -32.60
N VAL A 285 -7.10 10.04 -31.27
CA VAL A 285 -7.67 11.22 -30.59
C VAL A 285 -6.61 12.31 -30.37
N PHE A 286 -5.36 11.91 -30.12
CA PHE A 286 -4.24 12.79 -29.81
C PHE A 286 -3.07 12.52 -30.78
N PRO A 287 -3.08 13.06 -32.02
CA PRO A 287 -2.12 12.72 -33.06
C PRO A 287 -0.64 12.83 -32.67
N ARG A 288 -0.28 13.79 -31.81
CA ARG A 288 1.08 13.93 -31.25
C ARG A 288 1.25 13.27 -29.87
N GLY A 289 0.38 12.32 -29.54
CA GLY A 289 0.36 11.57 -28.29
C GLY A 289 0.24 12.46 -27.06
N LYS A 290 1.14 12.25 -26.08
CA LYS A 290 1.18 12.97 -24.80
C LYS A 290 1.19 14.50 -24.96
N ALA A 291 1.85 15.03 -26.00
CA ALA A 291 1.92 16.47 -26.23
C ALA A 291 0.53 17.09 -26.45
N ASP A 292 -0.35 16.42 -27.20
CA ASP A 292 -1.71 16.88 -27.44
C ASP A 292 -2.60 16.70 -26.22
N LEU A 293 -2.41 15.63 -25.44
CA LEU A 293 -3.13 15.45 -24.18
C LEU A 293 -2.78 16.56 -23.16
N ILE A 294 -1.50 16.94 -23.08
CA ILE A 294 -1.05 18.10 -22.28
C ILE A 294 -1.68 19.39 -22.81
N ALA A 295 -1.66 19.61 -24.13
CA ALA A 295 -2.27 20.79 -24.75
C ALA A 295 -3.77 20.89 -24.44
N TYR A 296 -4.48 19.77 -24.52
CA TYR A 296 -5.90 19.69 -24.18
C TYR A 296 -6.16 19.92 -22.68
N SER A 297 -5.34 19.37 -21.78
CA SER A 297 -5.42 19.69 -20.35
C SER A 297 -5.24 21.18 -20.07
N ARG A 298 -4.29 21.84 -20.75
CA ARG A 298 -4.09 23.30 -20.66
C ARG A 298 -5.29 24.07 -21.24
N TYR A 299 -5.89 23.57 -22.32
CA TYR A 299 -7.10 24.15 -22.89
C TYR A 299 -8.27 24.13 -21.89
N LEU A 300 -8.53 22.98 -21.28
CA LEU A 300 -9.54 22.83 -20.23
C LEU A 300 -9.29 23.77 -19.04
N ALA A 301 -8.04 23.93 -18.63
CA ALA A 301 -7.67 24.80 -17.51
C ALA A 301 -8.04 26.28 -17.73
N LYS A 302 -8.09 26.77 -18.98
CA LYS A 302 -8.54 28.14 -19.30
C LYS A 302 -10.00 28.40 -18.89
N TYR A 303 -10.78 27.34 -18.73
CA TYR A 303 -12.19 27.37 -18.34
C TYR A 303 -12.42 26.86 -16.92
N GLY A 304 -11.35 26.65 -16.13
CA GLY A 304 -11.44 26.06 -14.79
C GLY A 304 -11.85 24.58 -14.80
N ILE A 305 -11.63 23.87 -15.91
CA ILE A 305 -12.02 22.47 -16.09
C ILE A 305 -10.80 21.56 -15.88
N HIS A 306 -11.00 20.47 -15.14
CA HIS A 306 -9.97 19.47 -14.91
C HIS A 306 -10.12 18.26 -15.81
N LEU A 307 -9.00 17.74 -16.31
CA LEU A 307 -8.96 16.44 -16.95
C LEU A 307 -9.04 15.33 -15.90
N GLN A 308 -9.93 14.36 -16.12
CA GLN A 308 -10.09 13.15 -15.34
C GLN A 308 -9.92 11.92 -16.24
N LEU A 309 -8.89 11.13 -15.99
CA LEU A 309 -8.60 9.91 -16.76
C LEU A 309 -9.02 8.67 -15.98
N LYS A 310 -9.72 7.75 -16.64
CA LYS A 310 -9.99 6.41 -16.10
C LYS A 310 -8.79 5.50 -16.33
N SER A 311 -8.41 4.72 -15.33
CA SER A 311 -7.57 3.52 -15.48
C SER A 311 -8.11 2.38 -14.61
N LEU A 312 -7.69 1.14 -14.83
CA LEU A 312 -7.98 0.04 -13.88
C LEU A 312 -7.00 0.05 -12.70
N GLY A 313 -5.80 0.57 -12.95
CA GLY A 313 -4.65 0.56 -12.05
C GLY A 313 -3.38 0.52 -12.90
N PRO A 314 -2.22 0.88 -12.32
CA PRO A 314 -0.94 0.56 -12.94
C PRO A 314 -0.77 -0.96 -12.96
N GLN A 315 -0.70 -1.55 -14.15
CA GLN A 315 -0.50 -2.99 -14.36
C GLN A 315 0.29 -3.24 -15.65
N ILE A 316 0.57 -4.50 -16.01
CA ILE A 316 1.35 -4.85 -17.20
C ILE A 316 0.57 -5.75 -18.15
N GLY A 317 0.38 -5.29 -19.39
CA GLY A 317 -0.26 -6.06 -20.44
C GLY A 317 0.61 -7.24 -20.91
N LYS A 318 -0.02 -8.37 -21.23
CA LYS A 318 0.68 -9.60 -21.66
C LYS A 318 1.41 -9.50 -23.01
N ASN A 319 1.16 -8.43 -23.75
CA ASN A 319 1.78 -8.11 -25.02
C ASN A 319 2.55 -6.78 -24.98
N ASP A 320 2.82 -6.21 -23.79
CA ASP A 320 3.64 -5.01 -23.67
C ASP A 320 5.10 -5.37 -24.02
N PRO A 321 5.65 -4.85 -25.13
CA PRO A 321 6.96 -5.25 -25.64
C PRO A 321 8.11 -4.87 -24.71
N ARG A 322 7.87 -3.96 -23.74
CA ARG A 322 8.86 -3.60 -22.72
C ARG A 322 9.12 -4.76 -21.76
N TYR A 323 8.14 -5.65 -21.58
CA TYR A 323 8.19 -6.72 -20.58
C TYR A 323 8.17 -8.12 -21.19
N PHE A 324 7.55 -8.27 -22.36
CA PHE A 324 7.40 -9.56 -23.03
C PHE A 324 7.77 -9.47 -24.50
N SER A 325 8.62 -10.39 -24.95
CA SER A 325 9.01 -10.55 -26.35
C SER A 325 9.40 -12.02 -26.60
N PRO A 326 9.69 -12.42 -27.85
CA PRO A 326 10.19 -13.77 -28.13
C PRO A 326 11.43 -14.17 -27.31
N THR A 327 12.23 -13.19 -26.87
CA THR A 327 13.49 -13.40 -26.14
C THR A 327 13.43 -13.01 -24.67
N LYS A 328 12.34 -12.37 -24.20
CA LYS A 328 12.21 -11.81 -22.85
C LYS A 328 10.86 -12.15 -22.22
N ALA A 329 10.88 -12.61 -20.97
CA ALA A 329 9.71 -12.58 -20.11
C ALA A 329 10.07 -11.93 -18.77
N GLU A 330 9.39 -10.84 -18.41
CA GLU A 330 9.64 -10.09 -17.17
C GLU A 330 9.56 -11.01 -15.95
N THR A 331 10.63 -11.09 -15.16
CA THR A 331 10.78 -12.00 -14.01
C THR A 331 10.29 -11.40 -12.69
N ARG A 332 10.05 -10.08 -12.66
CA ARG A 332 9.64 -9.31 -11.46
C ARG A 332 8.11 -9.22 -11.29
N ILE A 333 7.34 -9.92 -12.12
CA ILE A 333 5.88 -10.04 -11.95
C ILE A 333 5.55 -10.73 -10.62
N ALA A 334 4.46 -10.33 -9.96
CA ALA A 334 4.00 -10.96 -8.74
C ALA A 334 3.74 -12.46 -8.97
N SER A 335 4.30 -13.30 -8.11
CA SER A 335 4.22 -14.74 -8.24
C SER A 335 3.48 -15.38 -7.08
N TRP A 336 2.53 -16.27 -7.37
CA TRP A 336 1.83 -17.06 -6.34
C TRP A 336 2.55 -18.36 -6.00
N VAL A 337 3.48 -18.80 -6.84
CA VAL A 337 4.37 -19.95 -6.63
C VAL A 337 5.66 -19.75 -7.43
N LYS A 338 6.77 -20.27 -6.92
CA LYS A 338 8.05 -20.38 -7.63
C LYS A 338 8.57 -21.81 -7.54
N GLY A 339 9.54 -22.17 -8.37
CA GLY A 339 10.19 -23.46 -8.35
C GLY A 339 10.93 -23.72 -9.65
N VAL A 340 11.09 -24.98 -10.00
CA VAL A 340 11.85 -25.39 -11.19
C VAL A 340 11.12 -26.46 -11.99
N LEU A 341 11.45 -26.54 -13.28
CA LEU A 341 11.05 -27.64 -14.14
C LEU A 341 11.76 -28.93 -13.71
N VAL A 342 11.06 -30.07 -13.73
CA VAL A 342 11.64 -31.37 -13.31
C VAL A 342 12.32 -32.07 -14.48
N ASP A 343 11.74 -32.02 -15.67
CA ASP A 343 12.20 -32.72 -16.87
C ASP A 343 12.40 -31.70 -18.01
N ASP A 344 13.18 -32.06 -19.02
CA ASP A 344 13.23 -31.30 -20.27
C ASP A 344 11.86 -31.24 -20.93
N VAL A 345 11.53 -30.11 -21.56
CA VAL A 345 10.30 -29.93 -22.33
C VAL A 345 10.59 -29.36 -23.70
N SER A 346 9.98 -29.94 -24.73
CA SER A 346 10.02 -29.43 -26.11
C SER A 346 9.15 -28.19 -26.28
N ALA A 347 9.24 -27.48 -27.40
CA ALA A 347 8.34 -26.36 -27.71
C ALA A 347 6.87 -26.79 -27.94
N LYS A 348 6.58 -28.09 -28.09
CA LYS A 348 5.26 -28.64 -28.43
C LYS A 348 4.58 -29.33 -27.25
N ASP A 349 5.29 -29.53 -26.15
CA ASP A 349 4.77 -30.29 -25.02
C ASP A 349 3.62 -29.57 -24.35
N THR A 350 2.55 -30.33 -24.11
CA THR A 350 1.31 -29.86 -23.47
C THR A 350 1.24 -30.26 -21.99
N THR A 351 2.22 -31.02 -21.51
CA THR A 351 2.34 -31.47 -20.13
C THR A 351 3.75 -31.14 -19.62
N MET A 352 3.84 -30.63 -18.39
CA MET A 352 5.13 -30.29 -17.76
C MET A 352 5.11 -30.69 -16.28
N HIS A 353 6.25 -31.15 -15.78
CA HIS A 353 6.46 -31.45 -14.37
C HIS A 353 7.19 -30.30 -13.68
N PHE A 354 6.58 -29.80 -12.61
CA PHE A 354 7.04 -28.61 -11.88
C PHE A 354 7.24 -28.95 -10.42
N ARG A 355 8.40 -28.63 -9.85
CA ARG A 355 8.66 -28.77 -8.41
C ARG A 355 8.59 -27.38 -7.76
N PRO A 356 7.52 -27.05 -7.02
CA PRO A 356 7.43 -25.79 -6.30
C PRO A 356 8.45 -25.71 -5.15
N SER A 357 8.85 -24.49 -4.81
CA SER A 357 9.71 -24.16 -3.67
C SER A 357 9.27 -22.85 -3.03
N GLY A 358 9.69 -22.65 -1.78
CA GLY A 358 9.39 -21.43 -1.02
C GLY A 358 7.91 -21.27 -0.65
N TYR A 359 7.47 -20.02 -0.55
CA TYR A 359 6.10 -19.66 -0.19
C TYR A 359 5.11 -19.93 -1.34
N ILE A 360 3.96 -20.51 -1.02
CA ILE A 360 2.92 -20.89 -1.99
C ILE A 360 1.57 -20.30 -1.59
N MET A 361 1.02 -19.42 -2.42
CA MET A 361 -0.34 -18.89 -2.26
C MET A 361 -1.37 -19.88 -2.85
N LYS A 362 -1.68 -20.95 -2.12
CA LYS A 362 -2.53 -22.06 -2.62
C LYS A 362 -3.88 -21.62 -3.20
N GLU A 363 -4.51 -20.57 -2.67
CA GLU A 363 -5.80 -20.08 -3.19
C GLU A 363 -5.69 -19.54 -4.62
N MET A 364 -4.53 -19.00 -5.01
CA MET A 364 -4.30 -18.49 -6.35
C MET A 364 -4.26 -19.61 -7.39
N MET A 365 -3.90 -20.84 -7.00
CA MET A 365 -3.89 -22.00 -7.90
C MET A 365 -5.26 -22.29 -8.53
N LYS A 366 -6.37 -21.86 -7.92
CA LYS A 366 -7.72 -22.05 -8.48
C LYS A 366 -8.04 -21.08 -9.61
N THR A 367 -7.35 -19.95 -9.69
CA THR A 367 -7.77 -18.81 -10.53
C THR A 367 -6.68 -18.27 -11.43
N GLN A 368 -5.41 -18.54 -11.10
CA GLN A 368 -4.26 -18.15 -11.91
C GLN A 368 -3.88 -19.31 -12.82
N ARG A 369 -3.63 -18.99 -14.08
CA ARG A 369 -3.42 -19.97 -15.16
C ARG A 369 -2.18 -19.69 -15.99
N VAL A 370 -1.47 -18.59 -15.75
CA VAL A 370 -0.24 -18.28 -16.49
C VAL A 370 0.98 -18.61 -15.65
N MET A 371 1.91 -19.37 -16.24
CA MET A 371 3.21 -19.69 -15.70
C MET A 371 4.29 -19.05 -16.59
N ARG A 372 5.35 -18.52 -16.01
CA ARG A 372 6.62 -18.28 -16.72
C ARG A 372 7.49 -19.52 -16.57
N VAL A 373 8.09 -19.97 -17.66
CA VAL A 373 9.20 -20.95 -17.69
C VAL A 373 10.35 -20.31 -18.47
N GLY A 374 11.48 -20.03 -17.82
CA GLY A 374 12.57 -19.29 -18.45
C GLY A 374 12.09 -17.96 -19.02
N ASN A 375 12.28 -17.71 -20.33
CA ASN A 375 11.78 -16.51 -21.02
C ASN A 375 10.50 -16.77 -21.83
N GLU A 376 9.65 -17.71 -21.41
CA GLU A 376 8.39 -18.03 -22.07
C GLU A 376 7.22 -17.90 -21.08
N LEU A 377 6.10 -17.34 -21.53
CA LEU A 377 4.83 -17.44 -20.82
C LEU A 377 4.03 -18.62 -21.37
N ILE A 378 3.41 -19.38 -20.47
CA ILE A 378 2.63 -20.57 -20.78
C ILE A 378 1.29 -20.46 -20.06
N GLU A 379 0.18 -20.58 -20.80
CA GLU A 379 -1.14 -20.71 -20.21
C GLU A 379 -1.41 -22.20 -19.92
N VAL A 380 -1.77 -22.53 -18.69
CA VAL A 380 -1.95 -23.89 -18.20
C VAL A 380 -3.42 -24.11 -17.88
N LYS A 381 -4.01 -25.17 -18.44
CA LYS A 381 -5.41 -25.50 -18.20
C LYS A 381 -5.64 -26.09 -16.81
N ASN A 382 -4.80 -27.05 -16.40
CA ASN A 382 -4.95 -27.75 -15.12
C ASN A 382 -3.62 -27.89 -14.38
N ILE A 383 -3.71 -27.82 -13.04
CA ILE A 383 -2.58 -28.02 -12.13
C ILE A 383 -2.96 -29.16 -11.17
N LYS A 384 -2.24 -30.28 -11.24
CA LYS A 384 -2.44 -31.44 -10.35
C LYS A 384 -1.29 -31.51 -9.35
N VAL A 385 -1.60 -31.38 -8.06
CA VAL A 385 -0.64 -31.60 -6.97
C VAL A 385 -0.54 -33.11 -6.71
N THR A 386 0.68 -33.66 -6.74
CA THR A 386 0.92 -35.07 -6.38
C THR A 386 1.45 -35.19 -4.95
N GLY A 387 1.40 -36.40 -4.39
CA GLY A 387 1.95 -36.69 -3.07
C GLY A 387 3.47 -36.61 -2.99
N THR A 388 4.19 -36.60 -4.13
CA THR A 388 5.66 -36.57 -4.19
C THR A 388 6.25 -35.16 -4.16
N GLY A 389 5.39 -34.13 -4.05
CA GLY A 389 5.82 -32.74 -4.12
C GLY A 389 6.08 -32.24 -5.54
N ILE A 390 5.88 -33.08 -6.57
CA ILE A 390 5.89 -32.67 -7.99
C ILE A 390 4.47 -32.31 -8.40
N TRP A 391 4.30 -31.22 -9.13
CA TRP A 391 3.03 -30.80 -9.72
C TRP A 391 3.04 -31.10 -11.21
N ILE A 392 1.90 -31.54 -11.72
CA ILE A 392 1.72 -31.82 -13.14
C ILE A 392 0.86 -30.69 -13.73
N LEU A 393 1.46 -29.93 -14.65
CA LEU A 393 0.81 -28.88 -15.42
C LEU A 393 0.33 -29.50 -16.73
N THR A 394 -0.97 -29.49 -17.03
CA THR A 394 -1.52 -30.11 -18.26
C THR A 394 -2.36 -29.13 -19.08
N GLY A 395 -2.45 -29.41 -20.38
CA GLY A 395 -3.11 -28.53 -21.35
C GLY A 395 -2.34 -27.21 -21.50
N CYS A 396 -1.01 -27.28 -21.54
CA CYS A 396 -0.14 -26.13 -21.66
C CYS A 396 -0.23 -25.56 -23.08
N SER A 397 -0.63 -24.30 -23.18
CA SER A 397 -0.56 -23.47 -24.38
C SER A 397 0.73 -22.66 -24.35
N ARG A 398 1.67 -23.02 -25.23
CA ARG A 398 3.04 -22.52 -25.29
C ARG A 398 3.11 -21.17 -26.00
N GLY A 399 4.09 -20.33 -25.65
CA GLY A 399 4.28 -19.01 -26.26
C GLY A 399 3.11 -18.04 -26.05
N PHE A 400 2.53 -18.01 -24.85
CA PHE A 400 1.41 -17.12 -24.53
C PHE A 400 1.84 -15.64 -24.54
N GLY A 401 0.91 -14.75 -24.89
CA GLY A 401 1.17 -13.31 -24.98
C GLY A 401 2.15 -12.98 -26.10
N ALA A 402 3.13 -12.11 -25.83
CA ALA A 402 4.17 -11.73 -26.80
C ALA A 402 5.42 -12.63 -26.76
N THR A 403 5.36 -13.79 -26.08
CA THR A 403 6.47 -14.75 -26.02
C THR A 403 6.37 -15.80 -27.13
N THR A 404 7.37 -16.66 -27.26
CA THR A 404 7.39 -17.74 -28.27
C THR A 404 7.71 -19.08 -27.62
N ALA A 405 7.03 -20.12 -28.07
CA ALA A 405 7.25 -21.49 -27.64
C ALA A 405 8.68 -21.94 -27.94
N LYS A 406 9.39 -22.50 -26.95
CA LYS A 406 10.74 -23.03 -27.15
C LYS A 406 11.08 -24.19 -26.21
N PRO A 407 12.10 -25.00 -26.50
CA PRO A 407 12.57 -26.00 -25.55
C PRO A 407 13.10 -25.37 -24.27
N HIS A 408 12.87 -26.02 -23.12
CA HIS A 408 13.49 -25.67 -21.84
C HIS A 408 14.07 -26.92 -21.20
N GLN A 409 15.15 -26.76 -20.46
CA GLN A 409 15.84 -27.86 -19.79
C GLN A 409 15.28 -28.07 -18.38
N ALA A 410 15.42 -29.29 -17.85
CA ALA A 410 15.23 -29.58 -16.44
C ALA A 410 16.01 -28.58 -15.56
N GLY A 411 15.42 -28.16 -14.45
CA GLY A 411 15.98 -27.13 -13.58
C GLY A 411 15.69 -25.69 -14.01
N THR A 412 15.09 -25.45 -15.19
CA THR A 412 14.68 -24.10 -15.62
C THR A 412 13.72 -23.48 -14.60
N ASP A 413 13.95 -22.20 -14.28
CA ASP A 413 13.10 -21.44 -13.36
C ASP A 413 11.65 -21.36 -13.83
N VAL A 414 10.74 -21.62 -12.91
CA VAL A 414 9.29 -21.54 -13.12
C VAL A 414 8.64 -20.64 -12.08
N ALA A 415 7.71 -19.79 -12.50
CA ALA A 415 6.90 -18.96 -11.61
C ALA A 415 5.45 -18.87 -12.08
N GLY A 416 4.50 -19.06 -11.18
CA GLY A 416 3.08 -18.82 -11.48
C GLY A 416 2.74 -17.35 -11.28
N TYR A 417 2.30 -16.67 -12.34
CA TYR A 417 2.06 -15.23 -12.32
C TYR A 417 0.68 -14.88 -11.83
N ILE A 418 0.59 -13.78 -11.09
CA ILE A 418 -0.65 -13.22 -10.58
C ILE A 418 -1.20 -12.24 -11.61
N GLN A 419 -2.45 -12.46 -11.97
CA GLN A 419 -3.22 -11.58 -12.83
C GLN A 419 -4.48 -11.08 -12.13
N SER A 420 -4.80 -9.82 -12.40
CA SER A 420 -6.07 -9.17 -12.10
C SER A 420 -6.67 -8.65 -13.40
N ASN A 421 -7.92 -9.02 -13.70
CA ASN A 421 -8.60 -8.66 -14.96
C ASN A 421 -7.80 -9.03 -16.23
N LYS A 422 -7.11 -10.17 -16.22
CA LYS A 422 -6.22 -10.67 -17.31
C LYS A 422 -4.99 -9.81 -17.60
N VAL A 423 -4.65 -8.90 -16.70
CA VAL A 423 -3.43 -8.07 -16.74
C VAL A 423 -2.52 -8.50 -15.60
N PHE A 424 -1.20 -8.44 -15.79
CA PHE A 424 -0.23 -8.87 -14.78
C PHE A 424 -0.04 -7.81 -13.68
N ASP A 425 -0.03 -8.27 -12.44
CA ASP A 425 0.29 -7.47 -11.26
C ASP A 425 1.80 -7.54 -11.03
N PHE A 426 2.46 -6.41 -10.80
CA PHE A 426 3.87 -6.41 -10.38
C PHE A 426 3.99 -6.87 -8.93
N ALA A 427 5.14 -7.43 -8.57
CA ALA A 427 5.42 -7.75 -7.18
C ALA A 427 5.37 -6.46 -6.34
N ASP A 428 4.92 -6.56 -5.10
CA ASP A 428 5.04 -5.46 -4.14
C ASP A 428 6.50 -5.34 -3.70
N ASP A 429 7.30 -4.71 -4.56
CA ASP A 429 8.74 -4.60 -4.45
C ASP A 429 9.19 -3.14 -4.27
N PHE A 430 8.30 -2.24 -3.81
CA PHE A 430 8.64 -0.85 -3.51
C PHE A 430 9.87 -0.76 -2.58
N GLY A 431 10.78 0.17 -2.88
CA GLY A 431 12.05 0.37 -2.20
C GLY A 431 13.13 -0.68 -2.49
N GLN A 432 12.86 -1.69 -3.35
CA GLN A 432 13.86 -2.67 -3.77
C GLN A 432 14.69 -2.12 -4.94
N PRO A 433 16.01 -2.39 -5.01
CA PRO A 433 16.77 -2.17 -6.23
C PRO A 433 16.09 -2.89 -7.39
N ASN A 434 15.96 -2.20 -8.52
CA ASN A 434 15.24 -2.70 -9.70
C ASN A 434 13.75 -3.03 -9.46
N SER A 435 13.09 -2.33 -8.54
CA SER A 435 11.65 -2.46 -8.28
C SER A 435 10.82 -2.26 -9.55
N LEU A 436 10.03 -3.26 -9.92
CA LEU A 436 9.09 -3.15 -11.02
C LEU A 436 7.88 -2.28 -10.62
N ALA A 437 7.46 -2.33 -9.36
CA ALA A 437 6.38 -1.49 -8.84
C ALA A 437 6.73 0.00 -8.93
N GLU A 438 7.94 0.40 -8.51
CA GLU A 438 8.42 1.78 -8.64
C GLU A 438 8.58 2.19 -10.08
N GLN A 439 9.13 1.32 -10.93
CA GLN A 439 9.25 1.59 -12.36
C GLN A 439 7.87 1.89 -12.96
N VAL A 440 6.89 1.01 -12.77
CA VAL A 440 5.55 1.14 -13.38
C VAL A 440 4.75 2.29 -12.76
N CYS A 441 4.70 2.37 -11.43
CA CYS A 441 3.93 3.39 -10.72
C CYS A 441 4.58 4.77 -10.81
N GLY A 442 5.90 4.86 -10.77
CA GLY A 442 6.67 6.09 -10.93
C GLY A 442 6.48 6.69 -12.32
N GLU A 443 6.72 5.90 -13.38
CA GLU A 443 6.46 6.33 -14.77
C GLU A 443 5.02 6.84 -14.95
N TYR A 444 4.05 6.15 -14.33
CA TYR A 444 2.66 6.55 -14.42
C TYR A 444 2.36 7.82 -13.61
N GLY A 445 2.93 7.96 -12.41
CA GLY A 445 2.83 9.17 -11.59
C GLY A 445 3.39 10.40 -12.31
N ASP A 446 4.57 10.28 -12.91
CA ASP A 446 5.19 11.35 -13.70
C ASP A 446 4.34 11.73 -14.90
N PHE A 447 3.80 10.75 -15.62
CA PHE A 447 2.86 10.99 -16.71
C PHE A 447 1.63 11.80 -16.25
N LEU A 448 1.01 11.43 -15.13
CA LEU A 448 -0.17 12.12 -14.60
C LEU A 448 0.15 13.56 -14.17
N ASN A 449 1.32 13.77 -13.57
CA ASN A 449 1.81 15.08 -13.16
C ASN A 449 2.03 15.99 -14.38
N GLU A 450 2.71 15.48 -15.42
CA GLU A 450 2.98 16.24 -16.65
C GLU A 450 1.69 16.61 -17.40
N VAL A 451 0.72 15.69 -17.45
CA VAL A 451 -0.61 15.91 -18.04
C VAL A 451 -1.49 16.82 -17.17
N LYS A 452 -1.12 17.06 -15.91
CA LYS A 452 -1.90 17.83 -14.93
C LYS A 452 -3.30 17.26 -14.71
N VAL A 453 -3.39 15.93 -14.61
CA VAL A 453 -4.66 15.25 -14.30
C VAL A 453 -5.17 15.73 -12.95
N GLY A 454 -6.39 16.28 -12.91
CA GLY A 454 -6.97 16.82 -11.67
C GLY A 454 -7.65 15.75 -10.82
N HIS A 455 -7.95 14.58 -11.39
CA HIS A 455 -8.53 13.44 -10.70
C HIS A 455 -8.21 12.16 -11.47
N LEU A 456 -7.70 11.15 -10.77
CA LEU A 456 -7.52 9.81 -11.31
C LEU A 456 -8.63 8.89 -10.82
N HIS A 457 -9.28 8.17 -11.72
CA HIS A 457 -10.28 7.18 -11.36
C HIS A 457 -9.76 5.77 -11.63
N PHE A 458 -9.55 5.00 -10.56
CA PHE A 458 -9.27 3.57 -10.64
C PHE A 458 -10.57 2.76 -10.49
N ASP A 459 -10.88 1.93 -11.47
CA ASP A 459 -12.06 1.05 -11.47
C ASP A 459 -11.72 -0.40 -11.10
N GLY A 460 -10.82 -0.55 -10.12
CA GLY A 460 -10.50 -1.80 -9.44
C GLY A 460 -9.59 -2.76 -10.22
N THR A 461 -8.43 -3.07 -9.64
CA THR A 461 -7.74 -4.35 -9.81
C THR A 461 -8.33 -5.33 -8.80
N GLY A 462 -9.14 -6.30 -9.22
CA GLY A 462 -9.94 -7.12 -8.31
C GLY A 462 -9.19 -7.95 -7.25
N ARG A 463 -7.83 -7.97 -7.25
CA ARG A 463 -7.03 -8.85 -6.40
C ARG A 463 -5.68 -8.32 -5.90
N MET A 464 -5.36 -7.03 -5.99
CA MET A 464 -4.18 -6.51 -5.27
C MET A 464 -4.40 -6.72 -3.76
N ARG A 465 -3.59 -7.57 -3.13
CA ARG A 465 -3.62 -7.89 -1.70
C ARG A 465 -2.23 -7.86 -1.12
#